data_AF-A0A7D5QGG9-F1
#
_entry.id   AF-A0A7D5QGG9-F1
#
_cell.length_a   1.000
_cell.length_b   1.000
_cell.length_c   1.000
_cell.angle_alpha   90.00
_cell.angle_beta   90.00
_cell.angle_gamma   90.00
#
_symmetry.space_group_name_H-M   'P 1'
#
loop_
_entity.id
_entity.type
_entity.pdbx_description
1 polymer ?
#
loop_
_entity_poly.entity_id
_entity_poly.type
_entity_poly.pdbx_seq_one_letter_code
_entity_poly.pdbx_strand_id
1 'polypeptide(L)'
;MTNDPRTDGGVAVTTREVHSRPYDVLEGLLLGLPTLFVLALVGFAALSLTGTPPVAGIAGLWLLSIPLGLLLAVAVPVLLYLDAKELGEHDLDWTPNPGLYAVLGFLFAGLTMLHYLYKRQEVVRDEAGGDRWWLLAVGAVAAPVLLGALASVTGEFALFTAGFALAFLLPVGVYKDAEHVRGRDAGWEPNPTMQFTVAYVCGFTVLLGVPYLGYYLYKRRSSVGLP
;
A
#
# COMPACT_ATOMS: atom_id res chain seq x y z
N MET A 1 -31.33 16.58 -25.63
CA MET A 1 -30.10 17.34 -25.33
C MET A 1 -29.84 17.16 -23.84
N THR A 2 -29.17 16.06 -23.50
CA THR A 2 -28.69 15.75 -22.16
C THR A 2 -27.33 16.41 -22.02
N ASN A 3 -27.22 17.42 -21.17
CA ASN A 3 -25.94 18.03 -20.82
C ASN A 3 -25.11 16.97 -20.10
N ASP A 4 -24.09 16.45 -20.77
CA ASP A 4 -22.99 15.70 -20.16
C ASP A 4 -22.00 16.74 -19.61
N PRO A 5 -21.82 16.86 -18.28
CA PRO A 5 -20.93 17.86 -17.68
C PRO A 5 -19.44 17.48 -17.79
N ARG A 6 -19.05 16.45 -18.55
CA ARG A 6 -17.66 15.98 -18.64
C ARG A 6 -16.75 16.76 -19.59
N THR A 7 -17.17 17.89 -20.15
CA THR A 7 -16.39 18.61 -21.18
C THR A 7 -15.79 19.94 -20.77
N ASP A 8 -15.83 20.31 -19.48
CA ASP A 8 -14.87 21.30 -19.01
C ASP A 8 -13.61 20.55 -18.63
N GLY A 9 -12.52 20.81 -19.35
CA GLY A 9 -11.18 20.28 -19.08
C GLY A 9 -10.64 20.81 -17.75
N GLY A 10 -11.34 20.50 -16.66
CA GLY A 10 -10.92 20.74 -15.30
C GLY A 10 -9.63 19.97 -15.08
N VAL A 11 -8.54 20.71 -14.97
CA VAL A 11 -7.25 20.18 -14.57
C VAL A 11 -7.48 19.40 -13.29
N ALA A 12 -7.14 18.11 -13.29
CA ALA A 12 -7.31 17.27 -12.12
C ALA A 12 -6.54 17.89 -10.95
N VAL A 13 -7.24 18.17 -9.84
CA VAL A 13 -6.62 18.74 -8.64
C VAL A 13 -5.56 17.77 -8.13
N THR A 14 -4.35 18.27 -7.90
CA THR A 14 -3.21 17.43 -7.47
C THR A 14 -2.83 17.69 -6.01
N THR A 15 -2.09 16.76 -5.41
CA THR A 15 -1.53 16.96 -4.05
C THR A 15 -0.59 18.16 -3.95
N ARG A 16 -0.09 18.68 -5.07
CA ARG A 16 0.68 19.92 -5.12
C ARG A 16 -0.18 21.16 -4.81
N GLU A 17 -1.43 21.13 -5.22
CA GLU A 17 -2.41 22.21 -5.03
C GLU A 17 -3.10 22.08 -3.68
N VAL A 18 -3.41 20.85 -3.27
CA VAL A 18 -4.07 20.50 -2.01
C VAL A 18 -3.14 19.60 -1.19
N HIS A 19 -2.06 20.20 -0.71
CA HIS A 19 -1.04 19.52 0.08
C HIS A 19 -1.48 19.41 1.54
N SER A 20 -1.43 18.22 2.13
CA SER A 20 -1.66 18.00 3.56
C SER A 20 -0.60 17.09 4.17
N ARG A 21 0.07 17.55 5.23
CA ARG A 21 1.06 16.73 5.95
C ARG A 21 0.41 15.49 6.59
N PRO A 22 -0.77 15.59 7.24
CA PRO A 22 -1.51 14.42 7.69
C PRO A 22 -1.68 13.34 6.62
N TYR A 23 -1.99 13.72 5.38
CA TYR A 23 -2.06 12.80 4.26
C TYR A 23 -0.74 12.06 4.01
N ASP A 24 0.37 12.80 3.89
CA ASP A 24 1.69 12.20 3.64
C ASP A 24 2.05 11.17 4.73
N VAL A 25 1.68 11.45 5.98
CA VAL A 25 1.89 10.53 7.10
C VAL A 25 0.98 9.31 6.99
N LEU A 26 -0.32 9.47 6.65
CA LEU A 26 -1.24 8.34 6.45
C LEU A 26 -0.79 7.43 5.30
N GLU A 27 -0.36 8.01 4.19
CA GLU A 27 0.22 7.28 3.07
C GLU A 27 1.51 6.55 3.52
N GLY A 28 2.39 7.26 4.22
CA GLY A 28 3.60 6.68 4.80
C GLY A 28 3.31 5.51 5.74
N LEU A 29 2.24 5.58 6.53
CA LEU A 29 1.78 4.48 7.39
C LEU A 29 1.25 3.30 6.56
N LEU A 30 0.45 3.56 5.52
CA LEU A 30 -0.08 2.53 4.64
C LEU A 30 1.05 1.70 4.00
N LEU A 31 2.10 2.37 3.51
CA LEU A 31 3.25 1.74 2.86
C LEU A 31 4.29 1.21 3.85
N GLY A 32 4.42 1.88 4.99
CA GLY A 32 5.34 1.54 6.06
C GLY A 32 4.96 0.24 6.76
N LEU A 33 3.67 -0.03 6.97
CA LEU A 33 3.22 -1.23 7.69
C LEU A 33 3.64 -2.55 7.02
N PRO A 34 3.37 -2.79 5.70
CA PRO A 34 3.89 -3.98 5.02
C PRO A 34 5.42 -4.03 5.02
N THR A 35 6.10 -2.89 4.87
CA THR A 35 7.57 -2.82 4.88
C THR A 35 8.15 -3.21 6.24
N LEU A 36 7.59 -2.71 7.34
CA LEU A 36 7.96 -3.08 8.69
C LEU A 36 7.70 -4.57 8.95
N PHE A 37 6.59 -5.09 8.44
CA PHE A 37 6.27 -6.52 8.53
C PHE A 37 7.32 -7.39 7.80
N VAL A 38 7.74 -6.98 6.60
CA VAL A 38 8.84 -7.63 5.86
C VAL A 38 10.12 -7.64 6.68
N LEU A 39 10.53 -6.48 7.21
CA LEU A 39 11.74 -6.37 8.03
C LEU A 39 11.68 -7.26 9.27
N ALA A 40 10.52 -7.29 9.93
CA ALA A 40 10.29 -8.09 11.11
C ALA A 40 10.40 -9.60 10.82
N LEU A 41 9.78 -10.08 9.73
CA LEU A 41 9.85 -11.49 9.33
C LEU A 41 11.22 -11.90 8.79
N VAL A 42 11.89 -11.03 8.03
CA VAL A 42 13.26 -11.29 7.57
C VAL A 42 14.22 -11.33 8.77
N GLY A 43 14.07 -10.43 9.73
CA GLY A 43 14.83 -10.44 10.98
C GLY A 43 14.59 -11.73 11.78
N PHE A 44 13.33 -12.18 11.87
CA PHE A 44 12.99 -13.46 12.48
C PHE A 44 13.64 -14.65 11.75
N ALA A 45 13.61 -14.67 10.42
CA ALA A 45 14.26 -15.70 9.62
C ALA A 45 15.78 -15.71 9.84
N ALA A 46 16.42 -14.52 9.89
CA ALA A 46 17.84 -14.38 10.15
C ALA A 46 18.24 -14.86 11.55
N LEU A 47 17.45 -14.55 12.59
CA LEU A 47 17.67 -15.06 13.95
C LEU A 47 17.52 -16.59 14.03
N SER A 48 16.62 -17.16 13.23
CA SER A 48 16.44 -18.61 13.19
C SER A 48 17.68 -19.32 12.65
N LEU A 49 18.37 -18.71 11.67
CA LEU A 49 19.63 -19.23 11.13
C LEU A 49 20.80 -19.20 12.15
N THR A 50 20.71 -18.39 13.20
CA THR A 50 21.73 -18.34 14.27
C THR A 50 21.45 -19.32 15.42
N GLY A 51 20.41 -20.15 15.29
CA GLY A 51 19.99 -21.10 16.34
C GLY A 51 19.17 -20.45 17.47
N THR A 52 18.71 -19.21 17.29
CA THR A 52 17.84 -18.53 18.28
C THR A 52 16.50 -19.28 18.38
N PRO A 53 16.02 -19.61 19.59
CA PRO A 53 14.73 -20.27 19.75
C PRO A 53 13.58 -19.44 19.15
N PRO A 54 12.62 -20.04 18.42
CA PRO A 54 11.51 -19.33 17.79
C PRO A 54 10.69 -18.49 18.77
N VAL A 55 10.54 -18.95 20.01
CA VAL A 55 9.80 -18.24 21.06
C VAL A 55 10.41 -16.87 21.38
N ALA A 56 11.75 -16.74 21.33
CA ALA A 56 12.42 -15.47 21.58
C ALA A 56 12.17 -14.48 20.43
N GLY A 57 12.18 -14.96 19.19
CA GLY A 57 11.82 -14.16 18.01
C GLY A 57 10.37 -13.66 18.09
N ILE A 58 9.43 -14.54 18.43
CA ILE A 58 8.01 -14.19 18.61
C ILE A 58 7.84 -13.16 19.74
N ALA A 59 8.49 -13.37 20.89
CA ALA A 59 8.43 -12.42 22.00
C ALA A 59 8.95 -11.02 21.59
N GLY A 60 10.05 -10.97 20.83
CA GLY A 60 10.57 -9.72 20.27
C GLY A 60 9.57 -9.02 19.35
N LEU A 61 8.88 -9.77 18.48
CA LEU A 61 7.82 -9.23 17.63
C LEU A 61 6.67 -8.64 18.44
N TRP A 62 6.22 -9.32 19.50
CA TRP A 62 5.15 -8.81 20.38
C TRP A 62 5.56 -7.52 21.10
N LEU A 63 6.79 -7.48 21.63
CA LEU A 63 7.31 -6.31 22.34
C LEU A 63 7.38 -5.06 21.45
N LEU A 64 7.60 -5.22 20.14
CA LEU A 64 7.53 -4.13 19.17
C LEU A 64 6.09 -3.83 18.72
N SER A 65 5.28 -4.87 18.48
CA SER A 65 3.96 -4.73 17.86
C SER A 65 2.94 -4.08 18.80
N ILE A 66 3.00 -4.34 20.11
CA ILE A 66 2.06 -3.76 21.08
C ILE A 66 2.20 -2.23 21.18
N PRO A 67 3.38 -1.66 21.48
CA PRO A 67 3.53 -0.20 21.57
C PRO A 67 3.27 0.47 20.22
N LEU A 68 3.71 -0.15 19.12
CA LEU A 68 3.40 0.35 17.78
C LEU A 68 1.89 0.36 17.52
N GLY A 69 1.18 -0.72 17.85
CA GLY A 69 -0.27 -0.82 17.70
C GLY A 69 -1.02 0.23 18.53
N LEU A 70 -0.59 0.47 19.78
CA LEU A 70 -1.15 1.52 20.64
C LEU A 70 -0.90 2.92 20.06
N LEU A 71 0.31 3.17 19.55
CA LEU A 71 0.64 4.43 18.89
C LEU A 71 -0.23 4.64 17.64
N LEU A 72 -0.39 3.62 16.80
CA LEU A 72 -1.22 3.69 15.59
C LEU A 72 -2.71 3.86 15.91
N ALA A 73 -3.21 3.24 16.99
CA ALA A 73 -4.60 3.37 17.43
C ALA A 73 -4.97 4.82 17.81
N VAL A 74 -3.99 5.64 18.20
CA VAL A 74 -4.19 7.07 18.46
C VAL A 74 -3.81 7.92 17.24
N ALA A 75 -2.70 7.61 16.57
CA ALA A 75 -2.19 8.40 15.46
C ALA A 75 -3.15 8.40 14.26
N VAL A 76 -3.67 7.25 13.84
CA VAL A 76 -4.55 7.14 12.68
C VAL A 76 -5.81 8.01 12.79
N PRO A 77 -6.64 7.93 13.87
CA PRO A 77 -7.83 8.77 13.97
C PRO A 77 -7.50 10.27 14.04
N VAL A 78 -6.39 10.66 14.68
CA VAL A 78 -5.95 12.05 14.73
C VAL A 78 -5.55 12.54 13.35
N LEU A 79 -4.75 11.78 12.61
CA LEU A 79 -4.32 12.14 11.25
C LEU A 79 -5.50 12.22 10.29
N LEU A 80 -6.44 11.27 10.36
CA LEU A 80 -7.67 11.31 9.56
C LEU A 80 -8.52 12.53 9.86
N TYR A 81 -8.66 12.91 11.14
CA TYR A 81 -9.37 14.13 11.52
C TYR A 81 -8.72 15.38 10.92
N LEU A 82 -7.40 15.49 11.05
CA LEU A 82 -6.65 16.66 10.60
C LEU A 82 -6.70 16.80 9.08
N ASP A 83 -6.44 15.72 8.33
CA ASP A 83 -6.54 15.74 6.86
C ASP A 83 -7.96 16.06 6.40
N ALA A 84 -8.98 15.45 7.02
CA ALA A 84 -10.37 15.68 6.63
C ALA A 84 -10.80 17.13 6.88
N LYS A 85 -10.30 17.75 7.96
CA LYS A 85 -10.58 19.15 8.24
C LYS A 85 -9.94 20.07 7.21
N GLU A 86 -8.68 19.83 6.88
CA GLU A 86 -7.93 20.59 5.87
C GLU A 86 -8.58 20.44 4.48
N LEU A 87 -8.95 19.22 4.09
CA LEU A 87 -9.62 18.95 2.83
C LEU A 87 -11.00 19.64 2.73
N GLY A 88 -11.69 19.81 3.86
CA GLY A 88 -12.97 20.52 3.94
C GLY A 88 -12.89 22.02 3.70
N GLU A 89 -11.69 22.62 3.67
CA GLU A 89 -11.47 24.03 3.34
C GLU A 89 -11.40 24.28 1.83
N HIS A 90 -11.34 23.21 1.03
CA HIS A 90 -11.28 23.27 -0.43
C HIS A 90 -12.63 22.92 -1.08
N ASP A 91 -12.93 23.57 -2.21
CA ASP A 91 -14.13 23.30 -3.00
C ASP A 91 -13.89 22.07 -3.90
N LEU A 92 -14.12 20.88 -3.32
CA LEU A 92 -13.94 19.58 -3.96
C LEU A 92 -15.26 18.81 -4.02
N ASP A 93 -15.38 17.91 -4.99
CA ASP A 93 -16.56 17.05 -5.18
C ASP A 93 -16.87 16.14 -3.98
N TRP A 94 -15.90 15.94 -3.09
CA TRP A 94 -16.05 15.16 -1.87
C TRP A 94 -15.47 15.90 -0.66
N THR A 95 -16.34 16.18 0.31
CA THR A 95 -15.99 16.83 1.59
C THR A 95 -16.12 15.82 2.73
N PRO A 96 -15.02 15.29 3.29
CA PRO A 96 -15.09 14.34 4.39
C PRO A 96 -15.59 14.99 5.68
N ASN A 97 -16.37 14.25 6.48
CA ASN A 97 -16.72 14.67 7.84
C ASN A 97 -15.57 14.30 8.81
N PRO A 98 -14.85 15.26 9.41
CA PRO A 98 -13.67 14.95 10.22
C PRO A 98 -13.99 14.12 11.47
N GLY A 99 -15.11 14.41 12.13
CA GLY A 99 -15.54 13.69 13.34
C GLY A 99 -15.89 12.23 13.04
N LEU A 100 -16.57 11.98 11.91
CA LEU A 100 -16.90 10.62 11.49
C LEU A 100 -15.63 9.80 11.20
N TYR A 101 -14.67 10.36 10.45
CA TYR A 101 -13.42 9.67 10.15
C TYR A 101 -12.52 9.47 11.37
N ALA A 102 -12.55 10.37 12.35
CA ALA A 102 -11.88 10.18 13.63
C ALA A 102 -12.47 8.97 14.40
N VAL A 103 -13.80 8.91 14.54
CA VAL A 103 -14.47 7.82 15.27
C VAL A 103 -14.27 6.49 14.56
N LEU A 104 -14.48 6.44 13.24
CA LEU A 104 -14.24 5.23 12.45
C LEU A 104 -12.76 4.85 12.42
N GLY A 105 -11.85 5.82 12.43
CA GLY A 105 -10.40 5.58 12.51
C GLY A 105 -9.99 4.97 13.84
N PHE A 106 -10.66 5.33 14.92
CA PHE A 106 -10.41 4.73 16.23
C PHE A 106 -10.93 3.30 16.31
N LEU A 107 -12.14 3.04 15.80
CA LEU A 107 -12.77 1.72 15.86
C LEU A 107 -12.21 0.73 14.81
N PHE A 108 -11.86 1.23 13.63
CA PHE A 108 -11.51 0.45 12.44
C PHE A 108 -10.32 1.06 11.67
N ALA A 109 -9.25 1.43 12.38
CA ALA A 109 -8.09 2.17 11.85
C ALA A 109 -7.68 1.79 10.42
N GLY A 110 -7.39 0.51 10.17
CA GLY A 110 -6.96 0.04 8.85
C GLY A 110 -8.01 0.21 7.76
N LEU A 111 -9.24 -0.23 8.00
CA LEU A 111 -10.32 -0.16 7.00
C LEU A 111 -10.71 1.29 6.70
N THR A 112 -10.80 2.12 7.74
CA THR A 112 -11.13 3.54 7.60
C THR A 112 -10.03 4.28 6.85
N MET A 113 -8.76 4.02 7.16
CA MET A 113 -7.63 4.60 6.42
C MET A 113 -7.65 4.21 4.95
N LEU A 114 -7.88 2.93 4.62
CA LEU A 114 -8.00 2.48 3.23
C LEU A 114 -9.15 3.17 2.49
N HIS A 115 -10.34 3.23 3.10
CA HIS A 115 -11.49 3.88 2.48
C HIS A 115 -11.25 5.39 2.28
N TYR A 116 -10.68 6.05 3.29
CA TYR A 116 -10.40 7.48 3.26
C TYR A 116 -9.38 7.82 2.16
N LEU A 117 -8.25 7.12 2.12
CA LEU A 117 -7.22 7.33 1.09
C LEU A 117 -7.77 7.02 -0.31
N TYR A 118 -8.57 5.96 -0.46
CA TYR A 118 -9.26 5.65 -1.71
C TYR A 118 -10.12 6.83 -2.20
N LYS A 119 -10.98 7.38 -1.32
CA LYS A 119 -11.87 8.50 -1.66
C LYS A 119 -11.10 9.79 -1.92
N ARG A 120 -10.11 10.11 -1.09
CA ARG A 120 -9.25 11.29 -1.29
C ARG A 120 -8.55 11.22 -2.65
N GLN A 121 -8.00 10.05 -2.99
CA GLN A 121 -7.34 9.83 -4.27
C GLN A 121 -8.28 9.89 -5.47
N GLU A 122 -9.59 9.69 -5.32
CA GLU A 122 -10.55 9.92 -6.42
C GLU A 122 -10.66 11.40 -6.78
N VAL A 123 -10.58 12.30 -5.80
CA VAL A 123 -10.76 13.75 -5.99
C VAL A 123 -9.45 14.54 -6.08
N VAL A 124 -8.40 14.10 -5.39
CA VAL A 124 -7.06 14.70 -5.41
C VAL A 124 -6.07 13.66 -5.92
N ARG A 125 -5.43 13.93 -7.06
CA ARG A 125 -4.43 13.03 -7.65
C ARG A 125 -3.06 13.20 -6.99
N ASP A 126 -2.43 12.08 -6.68
CA ASP A 126 -1.03 12.06 -6.22
C ASP A 126 -0.07 12.46 -7.34
N GLU A 127 1.07 13.04 -6.96
CA GLU A 127 2.15 13.28 -7.90
C GLU A 127 2.72 11.96 -8.42
N ALA A 128 3.02 11.90 -9.72
CA ALA A 128 3.51 10.69 -10.36
C ALA A 128 4.86 10.26 -9.78
N GLY A 129 4.91 9.05 -9.23
CA GLY A 129 6.15 8.40 -8.81
C GLY A 129 7.07 8.01 -9.99
N GLY A 130 8.23 7.45 -9.65
CA GLY A 130 9.17 6.92 -10.64
C GLY A 130 8.66 5.70 -11.41
N ASP A 131 9.19 5.44 -12.60
CA ASP A 131 8.75 4.35 -13.50
C ASP A 131 9.18 2.94 -13.02
N ARG A 132 10.07 2.80 -12.04
CA ARG A 132 10.69 1.50 -11.72
C ARG A 132 9.97 0.69 -10.63
N TRP A 133 8.86 1.18 -10.10
CA TRP A 133 8.16 0.53 -8.99
C TRP A 133 7.56 -0.83 -9.34
N TRP A 134 7.22 -1.09 -10.61
CA TRP A 134 6.82 -2.42 -11.06
C TRP A 134 7.90 -3.49 -10.84
N LEU A 135 9.19 -3.14 -10.81
CA LEU A 135 10.27 -4.09 -10.50
C LEU A 135 10.17 -4.60 -9.06
N LEU A 136 9.74 -3.75 -8.12
CA LEU A 136 9.48 -4.16 -6.75
C LEU A 136 8.31 -5.14 -6.69
N ALA A 137 7.24 -4.89 -7.45
CA ALA A 137 6.10 -5.81 -7.54
C ALA A 137 6.49 -7.18 -8.13
N VAL A 138 7.31 -7.19 -9.20
CA VAL A 138 7.86 -8.43 -9.79
C VAL A 138 8.75 -9.15 -8.80
N GLY A 139 9.66 -8.44 -8.13
CA GLY A 139 10.54 -9.01 -7.12
C GLY A 139 9.78 -9.63 -5.96
N ALA A 140 8.70 -8.97 -5.50
CA ALA A 140 7.85 -9.45 -4.43
C ALA A 140 7.13 -10.77 -4.76
N VAL A 141 6.81 -11.03 -6.03
CA VAL A 141 6.22 -12.32 -6.46
C VAL A 141 7.30 -13.36 -6.77
N ALA A 142 8.42 -12.96 -7.37
CA ALA A 142 9.51 -13.87 -7.73
C ALA A 142 10.27 -14.41 -6.51
N ALA A 143 10.54 -13.56 -5.51
CA ALA A 143 11.34 -13.95 -4.35
C ALA A 143 10.74 -15.12 -3.52
N PRO A 144 9.43 -15.15 -3.20
CA PRO A 144 8.81 -16.31 -2.55
C PRO A 144 8.97 -17.61 -3.35
N VAL A 145 8.85 -17.55 -4.68
CA VAL A 145 8.99 -18.73 -5.55
C VAL A 145 10.42 -19.24 -5.54
N LEU A 146 11.40 -18.35 -5.73
CA LEU A 146 12.82 -18.72 -5.78
C LEU A 146 13.32 -19.22 -4.42
N LEU A 147 13.02 -18.50 -3.34
CA LEU A 147 13.44 -18.88 -1.99
C LEU A 147 12.68 -20.10 -1.47
N GLY A 148 11.40 -20.26 -1.83
CA GLY A 148 10.64 -21.47 -1.52
C GLY A 148 11.17 -22.70 -2.23
N ALA A 149 11.56 -22.59 -3.51
CA ALA A 149 12.19 -23.68 -4.25
C ALA A 149 13.58 -24.02 -3.67
N LEU A 150 14.35 -23.02 -3.25
CA LEU A 150 15.62 -23.27 -2.58
C LEU A 150 15.43 -23.95 -1.22
N ALA A 151 14.46 -23.48 -0.43
CA ALA A 151 14.10 -24.06 0.86
C ALA A 151 13.68 -25.53 0.75
N SER A 152 12.98 -25.92 -0.32
CA SER A 152 12.57 -27.32 -0.52
C SER A 152 13.74 -28.24 -0.86
N VAL A 153 14.81 -27.71 -1.48
CA VAL A 153 16.03 -28.47 -1.78
C VAL A 153 16.93 -28.56 -0.55
N THR A 154 17.06 -27.49 0.22
CA THR A 154 17.99 -27.42 1.36
C THR A 154 17.39 -27.87 2.68
N GLY A 155 16.05 -27.87 2.80
CA GLY A 155 15.34 -28.07 4.07
C GLY A 155 15.33 -26.83 4.98
N GLU A 156 15.83 -25.69 4.50
CA GLU A 156 15.99 -24.48 5.31
C GLU A 156 14.69 -23.67 5.41
N PHE A 157 13.94 -23.87 6.50
CA PHE A 157 12.66 -23.16 6.73
C PHE A 157 12.80 -21.63 6.79
N ALA A 158 13.96 -21.11 7.21
CA ALA A 158 14.24 -19.69 7.23
C ALA A 158 14.19 -19.05 5.82
N LEU A 159 14.63 -19.76 4.78
CA LEU A 159 14.54 -19.28 3.40
C LEU A 159 13.09 -19.15 2.95
N PHE A 160 12.24 -20.12 3.31
CA PHE A 160 10.80 -20.05 3.04
C PHE A 160 10.16 -18.83 3.73
N THR A 161 10.49 -18.58 5.00
CA THR A 161 9.96 -17.45 5.76
C THR A 161 10.41 -16.11 5.17
N ALA A 162 11.68 -16.00 4.77
CA ALA A 162 12.20 -14.80 4.10
C ALA A 162 11.51 -14.56 2.74
N GLY A 163 11.32 -15.62 1.94
CA GLY A 163 10.57 -15.55 0.70
C GLY A 163 9.15 -15.06 0.90
N PHE A 164 8.42 -15.67 1.85
CA PHE A 164 7.06 -15.26 2.20
C PHE A 164 6.99 -13.80 2.69
N ALA A 165 7.96 -13.37 3.51
CA ALA A 165 8.04 -11.98 3.97
C ALA A 165 8.12 -10.99 2.79
N LEU A 166 8.97 -11.27 1.81
CA LEU A 166 9.16 -10.40 0.63
C LEU A 166 7.88 -10.27 -0.23
N ALA A 167 6.93 -11.20 -0.15
CA ALA A 167 5.63 -11.07 -0.82
C ALA A 167 4.85 -9.83 -0.37
N PHE A 168 5.05 -9.37 0.87
CA PHE A 168 4.37 -8.18 1.40
C PHE A 168 4.90 -6.86 0.82
N LEU A 169 5.95 -6.89 -0.01
CA LEU A 169 6.36 -5.73 -0.82
C LEU A 169 5.52 -5.57 -2.10
N LEU A 170 4.72 -6.57 -2.48
CA LEU A 170 3.82 -6.51 -3.64
C LEU A 170 2.86 -5.30 -3.58
N PRO A 171 2.08 -5.08 -2.49
CA PRO A 171 1.20 -3.91 -2.38
C PRO A 171 1.95 -2.58 -2.44
N VAL A 172 3.17 -2.50 -1.91
CA VAL A 172 3.99 -1.28 -1.95
C VAL A 172 4.41 -0.97 -3.39
N GLY A 173 4.96 -1.96 -4.11
CA GLY A 173 5.39 -1.80 -5.50
C GLY A 173 4.23 -1.46 -6.43
N VAL A 174 3.08 -2.11 -6.25
CA VAL A 174 1.87 -1.88 -7.05
C VAL A 174 1.25 -0.51 -6.76
N TYR A 175 1.22 -0.06 -5.50
CA TYR A 175 0.72 1.27 -5.14
C TYR A 175 1.52 2.37 -5.83
N LYS A 176 2.85 2.31 -5.69
CA LYS A 176 3.75 3.33 -6.28
C LYS A 176 3.81 3.27 -7.81
N ASP A 177 3.66 2.10 -8.41
CA ASP A 177 3.52 2.00 -9.87
C ASP A 177 2.15 2.52 -10.34
N ALA A 178 1.09 2.38 -9.53
CA ALA A 178 -0.23 2.90 -9.88
C ALA A 178 -0.25 4.44 -9.90
N GLU A 179 0.44 5.11 -8.97
CA GLU A 179 0.68 6.56 -9.03
C GLU A 179 1.36 6.97 -10.34
N HIS A 180 2.43 6.24 -10.71
CA HIS A 180 3.16 6.51 -11.95
C HIS A 180 2.27 6.36 -13.19
N VAL A 181 1.54 5.24 -13.29
CA VAL A 181 0.66 4.94 -14.44
C VAL A 181 -0.46 5.97 -14.53
N ARG A 182 -1.08 6.32 -13.41
CA ARG A 182 -2.17 7.30 -13.36
C ARG A 182 -1.72 8.69 -13.78
N GLY A 183 -0.47 9.08 -13.47
CA GLY A 183 0.10 10.36 -13.88
C GLY A 183 0.40 10.50 -15.37
N ARG A 184 0.26 9.43 -16.17
CA ARG A 184 0.55 9.44 -17.63
C ARG A 184 -0.71 9.56 -18.51
N ASP A 185 -1.90 9.73 -17.94
CA ASP A 185 -3.19 9.94 -18.64
C ASP A 185 -3.40 9.01 -19.87
N ALA A 186 -3.14 7.72 -19.69
CA ALA A 186 -3.08 6.75 -20.78
C ALA A 186 -4.31 5.83 -20.88
N GLY A 187 -5.51 6.34 -20.55
CA GLY A 187 -6.79 5.62 -20.67
C GLY A 187 -7.08 4.55 -19.61
N TRP A 188 -6.10 4.23 -18.75
CA TRP A 188 -6.31 3.46 -17.52
C TRP A 188 -5.82 4.26 -16.33
N GLU A 189 -6.73 4.54 -15.39
CA GLU A 189 -6.45 5.34 -14.21
C GLU A 189 -6.58 4.47 -12.95
N PRO A 190 -5.55 3.68 -12.60
CA PRO A 190 -5.62 2.85 -11.41
C PRO A 190 -5.62 3.71 -10.15
N ASN A 191 -6.64 3.56 -9.28
CA ASN A 191 -6.60 4.15 -7.94
C ASN A 191 -5.52 3.43 -7.10
N PRO A 192 -4.49 4.14 -6.60
CA PRO A 192 -3.36 3.50 -5.90
C PRO A 192 -3.80 2.69 -4.68
N THR A 193 -4.67 3.25 -3.82
CA THR A 193 -5.14 2.55 -2.62
C THR A 193 -5.95 1.30 -2.94
N MET A 194 -6.74 1.33 -4.02
CA MET A 194 -7.45 0.13 -4.49
C MET A 194 -6.47 -0.95 -4.95
N GLN A 195 -5.47 -0.58 -5.74
CA GLN A 195 -4.47 -1.53 -6.22
C GLN A 195 -3.63 -2.09 -5.06
N PHE A 196 -3.24 -1.26 -4.09
CA PHE A 196 -2.62 -1.71 -2.84
C PHE A 196 -3.49 -2.75 -2.13
N THR A 197 -4.79 -2.48 -1.96
CA THR A 197 -5.68 -3.37 -1.21
C THR A 197 -5.79 -4.74 -1.90
N VAL A 198 -5.99 -4.75 -3.22
CA VAL A 198 -6.04 -6.00 -4.00
C VAL A 198 -4.70 -6.73 -3.91
N ALA A 199 -3.59 -6.03 -4.12
CA ALA A 199 -2.24 -6.58 -4.01
C ALA A 199 -1.93 -7.13 -2.62
N TYR A 200 -2.40 -6.48 -1.55
CA TYR A 200 -2.22 -6.92 -0.17
C TYR A 200 -2.98 -8.22 0.09
N VAL A 201 -4.25 -8.30 -0.35
CA VAL A 201 -5.06 -9.53 -0.26
C VAL A 201 -4.44 -10.66 -1.10
N CYS A 202 -4.01 -10.37 -2.33
CA CYS A 202 -3.32 -11.32 -3.18
C CYS A 202 -1.97 -11.75 -2.58
N GLY A 203 -1.26 -10.86 -1.89
CA GLY A 203 0.04 -11.13 -1.27
C GLY A 203 -0.01 -12.23 -0.20
N PHE A 204 -1.15 -12.41 0.48
CA PHE A 204 -1.34 -13.53 1.41
C PHE A 204 -1.25 -14.90 0.74
N THR A 205 -1.49 -14.97 -0.57
CA THR A 205 -1.47 -16.23 -1.31
C THR A 205 -0.71 -16.06 -2.62
N VAL A 206 0.47 -16.67 -2.72
CA VAL A 206 1.26 -16.65 -3.96
C VAL A 206 0.42 -17.06 -5.19
N LEU A 207 -0.54 -17.97 -4.99
CA LEU A 207 -1.49 -18.41 -6.03
C LEU A 207 -2.34 -17.29 -6.62
N LEU A 208 -2.73 -16.29 -5.83
CA LEU A 208 -3.48 -15.12 -6.33
C LEU A 208 -2.54 -13.98 -6.73
N GLY A 209 -1.37 -13.88 -6.11
CA GLY A 209 -0.35 -12.87 -6.44
C GLY A 209 0.13 -12.95 -7.89
N VAL A 210 0.42 -14.15 -8.39
CA VAL A 210 0.88 -14.36 -9.78
C VAL A 210 -0.13 -13.89 -10.84
N PRO A 211 -1.39 -14.38 -10.84
CA PRO A 211 -2.37 -13.95 -11.85
C PRO A 211 -2.74 -12.48 -11.71
N TYR A 212 -2.82 -11.93 -10.49
CA TYR A 212 -3.06 -10.51 -10.28
C TYR A 212 -1.92 -9.65 -10.86
N LEU A 213 -0.66 -9.98 -10.55
CA LEU A 213 0.49 -9.26 -11.09
C LEU A 213 0.54 -9.36 -12.62
N GLY A 214 0.23 -10.53 -13.18
CA GLY A 214 0.13 -10.72 -14.64
C GLY A 214 -0.90 -9.80 -15.28
N TYR A 215 -2.11 -9.74 -14.71
CA TYR A 215 -3.16 -8.80 -15.14
C TYR A 215 -2.72 -7.34 -15.02
N TYR A 216 -2.14 -6.96 -13.88
CA TYR A 216 -1.69 -5.60 -13.61
C TYR A 216 -0.62 -5.16 -14.61
N LEU A 217 0.41 -5.99 -14.85
CA LEU A 217 1.48 -5.69 -15.81
C LEU A 217 0.97 -5.65 -17.26
N TYR A 218 -0.01 -6.48 -17.61
CA TYR A 218 -0.67 -6.39 -18.92
C TYR A 218 -1.36 -5.03 -19.10
N LYS A 219 -2.15 -4.59 -18.11
CA LYS A 219 -2.83 -3.29 -18.12
C LYS A 219 -1.84 -2.11 -18.10
N ARG A 220 -0.77 -2.22 -17.32
CA ARG A 220 0.34 -1.26 -17.32
C ARG A 220 0.94 -1.12 -18.70
N ARG A 221 1.33 -2.24 -19.33
CA ARG A 221 1.95 -2.27 -20.66
C ARG A 221 1.05 -1.64 -21.73
N SER A 222 -0.26 -1.90 -21.69
CA SER A 222 -1.19 -1.29 -22.65
C SER A 222 -1.35 0.22 -22.48
N SER A 223 -1.02 0.75 -21.29
CA SER A 223 -1.24 2.15 -20.95
C SER A 223 0.06 2.96 -21.11
N VAL A 224 1.16 2.53 -20.48
CA VAL A 224 2.43 3.29 -20.47
C VAL A 224 3.54 2.67 -21.32
N GLY A 225 3.28 1.54 -22.00
CA GLY A 225 4.27 0.84 -22.84
C GLY A 225 5.15 -0.15 -22.10
N LEU A 226 6.15 -0.69 -22.80
CA LEU A 226 7.29 -1.38 -22.18
C LEU A 226 8.21 -0.32 -21.53
N PRO A 227 9.09 -0.71 -20.58
CA PRO A 227 10.20 0.17 -20.18
C PRO A 227 10.97 0.72 -21.39
#